data_AF-A0A2M7XTS0-F1
#
_entry.id   AF-A0A2M7XTS0-F1
#
_cell.length_a   1.000
_cell.length_b   1.000
_cell.length_c   1.000
_cell.angle_alpha   90.00
_cell.angle_beta   90.00
_cell.angle_gamma   90.00
#
_symmetry.space_group_name_H-M   'P 1'
#
loop_
_entity.id
_entity.type
_entity.pdbx_description
1 polymer ?
#
loop_
_entity_poly.entity_id
_entity_poly.type
_entity_poly.pdbx_seq_one_letter_code
_entity_poly.pdbx_strand_id
1 'polypeptide(L)' 'MFRRAVTLCLLGAISLWGADDRYFTAFWNVENLFDTVDDPRTNDEEFTPTGKSEWSIDRLNTKYQ' A
#
# COMPACT_ATOMS: atom_id res chain seq x y z
N MET A 1 -30.16 -45.22 -14.91
CA MET A 1 -30.49 -43.79 -14.76
C MET A 1 -29.98 -43.20 -13.44
N PHE A 2 -30.32 -43.80 -12.30
CA PHE A 2 -30.00 -43.27 -10.96
C PHE A 2 -28.50 -43.02 -10.67
N ARG A 3 -27.62 -43.95 -11.08
CA ARG A 3 -26.16 -43.82 -10.84
C ARG A 3 -25.53 -42.63 -11.57
N ARG A 4 -26.02 -42.28 -12.76
CA ARG A 4 -25.53 -41.13 -13.54
C ARG A 4 -25.98 -39.79 -12.94
N ALA A 5 -27.18 -39.76 -12.35
CA ALA A 5 -27.67 -38.59 -11.63
C ALA A 5 -26.84 -38.31 -10.36
N VAL A 6 -26.50 -39.35 -9.61
CA VAL A 6 -25.63 -39.22 -8.42
C VAL A 6 -24.24 -38.71 -8.79
N THR A 7 -23.62 -39.22 -9.86
CA THR A 7 -22.32 -38.74 -10.33
C THR A 7 -22.34 -37.27 -10.77
N LEU A 8 -23.40 -36.82 -11.45
CA LEU A 8 -23.58 -35.41 -11.84
C LEU A 8 -23.78 -34.49 -10.63
N CYS A 9 -24.52 -34.94 -9.60
CA CYS A 9 -24.69 -34.18 -8.36
C CYS A 9 -23.38 -34.02 -7.56
N LEU A 10 -22.54 -35.07 -7.52
CA LEU A 10 -21.26 -35.03 -6.81
C LEU A 10 -20.24 -34.10 -7.50
N LEU A 11 -20.23 -34.03 -8.83
CA LEU A 11 -19.37 -33.10 -9.57
C LEU A 11 -19.80 -31.63 -9.42
N GLY A 12 -21.12 -31.36 -9.34
CA GLY A 12 -21.63 -30.00 -9.13
C GLY A 12 -21.37 -29.44 -7.73
N ALA A 13 -21.29 -30.29 -6.70
CA ALA A 13 -21.04 -29.87 -5.33
C ALA A 13 -19.60 -29.36 -5.11
N ILE A 14 -18.63 -29.86 -5.88
CA ILE A 14 -17.22 -29.44 -5.81
C ILE A 14 -17.05 -28.01 -6.31
N SER A 15 -17.80 -27.61 -7.33
CA SER A 15 -17.74 -26.27 -7.92
C SER A 15 -18.32 -25.16 -7.02
N LEU A 16 -19.05 -25.51 -5.95
CA LEU A 16 -19.63 -24.57 -4.99
C LEU A 16 -18.69 -24.27 -3.80
N TRP A 17 -17.54 -24.94 -3.71
CA TRP A 17 -16.53 -24.76 -2.65
C TRP A 17 -15.40 -23.82 -3.08
N GLY A 18 -15.73 -22.69 -3.71
CA GLY A 18 -14.76 -21.63 -3.98
C GLY A 18 -14.77 -20.58 -2.87
N ALA A 19 -13.74 -20.54 -2.03
CA ALA A 19 -13.53 -19.43 -1.10
C ALA A 19 -12.90 -18.25 -1.85
N ASP A 20 -13.59 -17.11 -1.91
CA ASP A 20 -13.08 -15.85 -2.47
C ASP A 20 -12.31 -15.08 -1.39
N ASP A 21 -11.15 -15.60 -1.01
CA ASP A 21 -10.28 -14.92 -0.04
C ASP A 21 -9.50 -13.82 -0.75
N ARG A 22 -10.05 -12.60 -0.71
CA ARG A 22 -9.41 -11.40 -1.26
C ARG A 22 -8.42 -10.82 -0.26
N TYR A 23 -7.14 -10.99 -0.54
CA TYR A 23 -6.07 -10.37 0.24
C TYR A 23 -5.60 -9.07 -0.43
N PHE A 24 -5.50 -8.01 0.37
CA PHE A 24 -4.89 -6.75 -0.04
C PHE A 24 -3.54 -6.61 0.63
N THR A 25 -2.49 -6.39 -0.17
CA THR A 25 -1.13 -6.15 0.33
C THR A 25 -0.63 -4.85 -0.27
N ALA A 26 -0.09 -3.98 0.58
CA ALA A 26 0.53 -2.72 0.19
C ALA A 26 1.86 -2.55 0.91
N PHE A 27 2.79 -1.87 0.23
CA PHE A 27 4.09 -1.49 0.78
C PHE A 27 4.26 0.02 0.61
N TRP A 28 4.79 0.68 1.63
CA TRP A 28 5.09 2.11 1.61
C TRP A 28 6.53 2.35 2.05
N ASN A 29 7.24 3.21 1.33
CA ASN A 29 8.60 3.61 1.70
C ASN A 29 8.56 4.60 2.87
N VAL A 30 9.19 4.25 4.00
CA VAL A 30 9.20 5.07 5.23
C VAL A 30 10.41 6.02 5.32
N GLU A 31 11.33 5.97 4.35
CA GLU A 31 12.64 6.66 4.39
C GLU A 31 12.63 8.08 3.80
N ASN A 32 11.47 8.73 3.68
CA ASN A 32 11.42 10.11 3.16
C ASN A 32 11.90 11.14 4.19
N LEU A 33 13.20 11.33 4.33
CA LEU A 33 13.81 12.37 5.15
C LEU A 33 14.41 13.45 4.24
N PHE A 34 13.67 14.55 4.08
CA PHE A 34 14.11 15.73 3.34
C PHE A 34 14.73 16.73 4.31
N ASP A 35 15.78 17.41 3.87
CA ASP A 35 16.29 18.56 4.60
C ASP A 35 15.45 19.81 4.30
N THR A 36 15.72 20.89 5.03
CA THR A 36 14.93 22.13 4.94
C THR A 36 15.62 23.22 4.12
N VAL A 37 16.70 22.90 3.40
CA VAL A 37 17.50 23.85 2.63
C VAL A 37 17.07 23.82 1.17
N ASP A 38 16.85 25.00 0.59
CA ASP A 38 16.62 25.14 -0.84
C ASP A 38 17.95 24.95 -1.60
N ASP A 39 18.15 23.78 -2.20
CA ASP A 39 19.31 23.45 -3.04
C ASP A 39 18.86 23.21 -4.50
N PRO A 40 19.31 24.01 -5.48
CA PRO A 40 18.92 23.85 -6.88
C PRO A 40 19.42 22.55 -7.54
N ARG A 41 20.21 21.73 -6.82
CA ARG A 41 20.68 20.41 -7.28
C ARG A 41 19.74 19.28 -6.87
N THR A 42 18.81 19.54 -5.95
CA THR A 42 17.76 18.62 -5.52
C THR A 42 16.41 19.11 -6.05
N ASN A 43 15.38 18.28 -5.94
CA ASN A 43 14.01 18.60 -6.39
C ASN A 43 13.05 18.31 -5.23
N ASP A 44 13.32 18.95 -4.10
CA ASP A 44 12.63 18.82 -2.82
C ASP A 44 12.25 20.19 -2.25
N GLU A 45 12.12 21.21 -3.10
CA GLU A 45 11.79 22.59 -2.71
C GLU A 45 10.44 22.67 -1.99
N GLU A 46 9.55 21.70 -2.24
CA GLU A 46 8.27 21.58 -1.53
C GLU A 46 8.45 21.28 -0.03
N PHE A 47 9.58 20.70 0.38
CA PHE A 47 9.95 20.36 1.75
C PHE A 47 10.88 21.41 2.38
N THR A 48 10.85 22.65 1.90
CA THR A 48 11.47 23.78 2.60
C THR A 48 10.46 24.46 3.53
N PRO A 49 10.89 25.33 4.46
CA PRO A 49 9.98 26.08 5.33
C PRO A 49 9.03 27.01 4.55
N THR A 50 9.45 27.44 3.36
CA THR A 50 8.64 28.26 2.43
C THR A 50 7.93 27.43 1.35
N GLY A 51 8.23 26.13 1.30
CA GLY A 51 7.66 25.18 0.35
C GLY A 51 6.25 24.76 0.74
N LYS A 52 5.57 24.06 -0.18
CA LYS A 52 4.17 23.65 -0.03
C LYS A 52 3.92 22.77 1.21
N SER A 53 4.88 21.95 1.60
CA SER A 53 4.79 21.07 2.77
C SER A 53 5.18 21.76 4.07
N GLU A 54 5.65 23.01 4.00
CA GLU A 54 6.09 23.86 5.12
C GLU A 54 6.96 23.08 6.12
N TRP A 55 7.96 22.36 5.59
CA TRP A 55 8.80 21.51 6.43
C TRP A 55 9.79 22.39 7.19
N SER A 56 9.61 22.48 8.50
CA SER A 56 10.45 23.30 9.39
C SER A 56 11.58 22.49 10.02
N ILE A 57 12.62 23.18 10.49
CA ILE A 57 13.70 22.57 11.28
C ILE A 57 13.15 21.83 12.50
N ASP A 58 12.13 22.37 13.18
CA ASP A 58 11.53 21.73 14.35
C ASP A 58 10.85 20.41 13.99
N ARG A 59 10.16 20.37 12.84
CA ARG A 59 9.52 19.17 12.30
C ARG A 59 10.56 18.12 11.92
N LEU A 60 11.65 18.55 11.29
CA LEU A 60 12.78 17.69 10.96
C LEU A 60 13.41 17.10 12.24
N ASN A 61 13.66 17.92 13.26
CA ASN A 61 14.21 17.48 14.54
C ASN A 61 13.30 16.49 15.27
N THR A 62 11.98 16.69 15.20
CA THR A 62 11.00 15.74 15.77
C THR A 62 11.07 14.38 15.08
N LYS A 63 11.40 14.35 13.79
CA LYS A 63 11.56 13.10 13.03
C LYS A 63 12.88 12.36 13.34
N TYR A 64 13.89 13.07 13.85
CA TYR A 64 15.17 12.49 14.27
C TYR A 64 15.15 11.90 15.69
N GLN A 65 14.15 12.22 16.52
CA GLN A 65 13.99 11.66 17.88
C GLN A 65 13.13 10.39 17.87
#